data_AF-A0A438HFE2-F1
#
_entry.id   AF-A0A438HFE2-F1
#
_cell.length_a   1.000
_cell.length_b   1.000
_cell.length_c   1.000
_cell.angle_alpha   90.00
_cell.angle_beta   90.00
_cell.angle_gamma   90.00
#
_symmetry.space_group_name_H-M   'P 1'
#
loop_
_entity.id
_entity.type
_entity.pdbx_description
1 polymer ?
#
loop_
_entity_poly.entity_id
_entity_poly.type
_entity_poly.pdbx_seq_one_letter_code
_entity_poly.pdbx_strand_id
1 'polypeptide(L)'
;MRASDRVVTWEDFDGAPVASLPAKFRMSEIERYTGIGCPRIHLRLYSTVMRAHGLDEAQMVIFFPMSLSGAAQRWFTSLDASRRRTWDDLAQEFLRQFAFNTVIDVSRRELEALRQRPEESVHFIYLPLEGEDFTDY
;
A
#
# COMPACT_ATOMS: atom_id res chain seq x y z
N MET A 1 -10.56 19.24 22.62
CA MET A 1 -9.42 18.73 21.82
C MET A 1 -9.70 19.07 20.37
N ARG A 2 -9.07 20.13 19.83
CA ARG A 2 -9.33 20.63 18.45
C ARG A 2 -8.65 19.67 17.46
N ALA A 3 -9.44 19.07 16.56
CA ALA A 3 -8.89 18.40 15.39
C ALA A 3 -8.17 19.46 14.56
N SER A 4 -6.86 19.28 14.35
CA SER A 4 -6.07 20.14 13.49
C SER A 4 -6.40 19.77 12.04
N ASP A 5 -7.33 20.49 11.42
CA ASP A 5 -7.49 20.55 9.98
C ASP A 5 -6.25 21.22 9.37
N ARG A 6 -5.14 20.50 9.31
CA ARG A 6 -4.00 20.91 8.48
C ARG A 6 -4.41 20.74 7.02
N VAL A 7 -5.01 21.79 6.48
CA VAL A 7 -5.00 22.07 5.05
C VAL A 7 -3.53 22.05 4.63
N VAL A 8 -3.15 21.02 3.87
CA VAL A 8 -1.85 20.99 3.19
C VAL A 8 -1.94 22.06 2.10
N THR A 9 -1.39 23.23 2.40
CA THR A 9 -1.19 24.31 1.45
C THR A 9 -0.09 23.89 0.47
N TRP A 10 -0.38 24.06 -0.81
CA TRP A 10 0.27 23.44 -1.97
C TRP A 10 1.42 24.30 -2.50
N GLU A 11 2.34 24.71 -1.63
CA GLU A 11 3.35 25.73 -2.00
C GLU A 11 4.68 25.17 -2.56
N ASP A 12 4.86 23.86 -2.71
CA ASP A 12 6.16 23.28 -3.11
C ASP A 12 6.22 22.63 -4.51
N PHE A 13 5.19 22.73 -5.35
CA PHE A 13 5.26 22.28 -6.74
C PHE A 13 5.48 23.46 -7.70
N ASP A 14 6.74 23.64 -8.06
CA ASP A 14 7.31 24.57 -9.03
C ASP A 14 6.35 25.09 -10.12
N GLY A 15 5.88 26.33 -9.93
CA GLY A 15 5.63 27.33 -10.99
C GLY A 15 4.54 27.07 -12.04
N ALA A 16 3.89 25.92 -12.08
CA ALA A 16 2.84 25.64 -13.07
C ALA A 16 1.48 26.16 -12.58
N PRO A 17 0.69 26.88 -13.41
CA PRO A 17 -0.67 27.24 -13.05
C PRO A 17 -1.52 25.97 -13.13
N VAL A 18 -1.55 25.19 -12.04
CA VAL A 18 -2.50 24.11 -11.88
C VAL A 18 -3.87 24.80 -11.78
N ALA A 19 -4.57 24.86 -12.92
CA ALA A 19 -5.95 25.29 -13.00
C ALA A 19 -6.70 24.67 -11.82
N SER A 20 -7.23 25.54 -10.97
CA SER A 20 -7.78 25.25 -9.66
C SER A 20 -8.53 23.93 -9.65
N LEU A 21 -7.94 22.93 -9.01
CA LEU A 21 -8.61 21.69 -8.64
C LEU A 21 -9.95 22.08 -7.99
N PRO A 22 -11.08 21.40 -8.28
CA PRO A 22 -12.34 21.73 -7.63
C PRO A 22 -12.09 21.83 -6.12
N ALA A 23 -12.47 22.93 -5.47
CA ALA A 23 -12.12 23.26 -4.08
C ALA A 23 -12.50 22.18 -3.03
N LYS A 24 -13.22 21.14 -3.47
CA LYS A 24 -13.68 19.96 -2.74
C LYS A 24 -12.89 18.67 -3.02
N PHE A 25 -11.95 18.66 -3.97
CA PHE A 25 -11.14 17.49 -4.23
C PHE A 25 -10.19 17.26 -3.06
N ARG A 26 -10.51 16.25 -2.25
CA ARG A 26 -9.62 15.75 -1.22
C ARG A 26 -9.20 14.36 -1.64
N MET A 27 -7.89 14.17 -1.77
CA MET A 27 -7.27 12.86 -2.02
C MET A 27 -7.55 11.82 -0.91
N SER A 28 -8.26 12.22 0.15
CA SER A 28 -8.61 11.43 1.34
C SER A 28 -9.46 10.19 1.06
N GLU A 29 -10.08 10.07 -0.12
CA GLU A 29 -10.94 8.93 -0.47
C GLU A 29 -10.15 7.67 -0.83
N ILE A 30 -8.91 7.82 -1.28
CA ILE A 30 -8.05 6.70 -1.66
C ILE A 30 -6.97 6.53 -0.58
N GLU A 31 -6.96 5.36 0.05
CA GLU A 31 -5.86 5.02 0.96
C GLU A 31 -4.53 5.06 0.19
N ARG A 32 -3.50 5.68 0.80
CA ARG A 32 -2.21 5.83 0.14
C ARG A 32 -1.51 4.49 0.04
N TYR A 33 -1.10 4.11 -1.18
CA TYR A 33 -0.33 2.90 -1.39
C TYR A 33 1.08 3.08 -0.81
N THR A 34 1.41 2.28 0.19
CA THR A 34 2.71 2.32 0.89
C THR A 34 3.81 1.51 0.17
N GLY A 35 3.42 0.69 -0.81
CA GLY A 35 4.25 -0.38 -1.36
C GLY A 35 3.86 -1.77 -0.85
N ILE A 36 2.71 -1.92 -0.18
CA ILE A 36 2.18 -3.20 0.31
C ILE A 36 0.76 -3.41 -0.25
N GLY A 37 0.42 -4.64 -0.60
CA GLY A 37 -0.88 -5.01 -1.18
C GLY A 37 -0.89 -5.01 -2.71
N CYS A 38 -2.05 -5.28 -3.31
CA CYS A 38 -2.16 -5.49 -4.75
C CYS A 38 -2.11 -4.17 -5.56
N PRO A 39 -1.07 -3.93 -6.38
CA PRO A 39 -0.93 -2.68 -7.13
C PRO A 39 -2.01 -2.51 -8.21
N ARG A 40 -2.56 -3.61 -8.76
CA ARG A 40 -3.67 -3.56 -9.74
C ARG A 40 -4.95 -3.00 -9.12
N ILE A 41 -5.23 -3.33 -7.86
CA ILE A 41 -6.41 -2.81 -7.15
C ILE A 41 -6.25 -1.31 -6.91
N HIS A 42 -5.07 -0.87 -6.48
CA HIS A 42 -4.76 0.54 -6.29
C HIS A 42 -4.96 1.35 -7.57
N LEU A 43 -4.36 0.93 -8.68
CA LEU A 43 -4.51 1.61 -9.97
C LEU A 43 -5.97 1.68 -10.43
N ARG A 44 -6.72 0.59 -10.27
CA ARG A 44 -8.14 0.57 -10.65
C ARG A 44 -8.93 1.57 -9.82
N LEU A 45 -8.82 1.52 -8.49
CA LEU A 45 -9.51 2.41 -7.58
C LEU A 45 -9.17 3.88 -7.87
N TYR A 46 -7.88 4.19 -7.97
CA TYR A 46 -7.39 5.52 -8.31
C TYR A 46 -8.01 6.03 -9.61
N SER A 47 -7.91 5.24 -10.68
CA SER A 47 -8.39 5.65 -12.00
C SER A 47 -9.91 5.82 -12.05
N THR A 48 -10.67 5.02 -11.29
CA THR A 48 -12.13 5.15 -11.19
C THR A 48 -12.52 6.46 -10.50
N VAL A 49 -11.90 6.76 -9.36
CA VAL A 49 -12.18 7.99 -8.59
C VAL A 49 -11.81 9.23 -9.40
N MET A 50 -10.63 9.27 -10.01
CA MET A 50 -10.20 10.43 -10.82
C MET A 50 -11.16 10.71 -11.99
N ARG A 51 -11.56 9.65 -12.72
CA ARG A 51 -12.52 9.79 -13.81
C ARG A 51 -13.91 10.20 -13.34
N ALA A 52 -14.35 9.73 -12.16
CA ALA A 52 -15.62 10.17 -11.56
C ALA A 52 -15.60 11.67 -11.21
N HIS A 53 -14.42 12.23 -10.94
CA HIS A 53 -14.22 13.68 -10.77
C HIS A 53 -13.99 14.44 -12.08
N GLY A 54 -14.06 13.79 -13.23
CA GLY A 54 -13.88 14.41 -14.55
C GLY A 54 -12.42 14.74 -14.89
N LEU A 55 -11.46 14.12 -14.21
CA LEU A 55 -10.04 14.32 -14.50
C LEU A 55 -9.59 13.45 -15.68
N ASP A 56 -8.80 14.05 -16.57
CA ASP A 56 -8.21 13.37 -17.72
C ASP A 56 -6.92 12.60 -17.38
N GLU A 57 -6.37 11.88 -18.35
CA GLU A 57 -5.18 11.05 -18.14
C GLU A 57 -3.92 11.87 -17.79
N ALA A 58 -3.79 13.10 -18.29
CA ALA A 58 -2.65 13.95 -17.97
C ALA A 58 -2.73 14.41 -16.50
N GLN A 59 -3.93 14.80 -16.06
CA GLN A 59 -4.19 15.15 -14.66
C GLN A 59 -4.00 13.93 -13.74
N MET A 60 -4.39 12.73 -14.17
CA MET A 60 -4.13 11.50 -13.43
C MET A 60 -2.63 11.25 -13.20
N VAL A 61 -1.77 11.50 -14.20
CA VAL A 61 -0.31 11.41 -14.00
C VAL A 61 0.18 12.43 -12.97
N ILE A 62 -0.29 13.68 -13.06
CA ILE A 62 0.10 14.77 -12.15
C ILE A 62 -0.28 14.47 -10.70
N PHE A 63 -1.48 13.91 -10.48
CA PHE A 63 -2.01 13.67 -9.13
C PHE A 63 -1.67 12.30 -8.54
N PHE A 64 -1.14 11.37 -9.34
CA PHE A 64 -0.79 10.03 -8.88
C PHE A 64 0.10 10.01 -7.63
N PRO A 65 1.13 10.88 -7.47
CA PRO A 65 2.01 10.87 -6.30
C PRO A 65 1.27 11.09 -4.98
N MET A 66 0.13 11.79 -5.00
CA MET A 66 -0.66 12.04 -3.80
C MET A 66 -1.37 10.77 -3.29
N SER A 67 -1.51 9.75 -4.14
CA SER A 67 -2.02 8.43 -3.81
C SER A 67 -0.97 7.49 -3.21
N LEU A 68 0.27 7.94 -3.08
CA LEU A 68 1.40 7.11 -2.66
C LEU A 68 1.94 7.58 -1.31
N SER A 69 2.55 6.66 -0.57
CA SER A 69 3.34 6.97 0.62
C SER A 69 4.49 5.97 0.74
N GLY A 70 5.39 6.18 1.71
CA GLY A 70 6.43 5.21 2.05
C GLY A 70 7.33 4.81 0.88
N ALA A 71 7.43 3.50 0.61
CA ALA A 71 8.29 2.97 -0.45
C ALA A 71 7.80 3.34 -1.85
N ALA A 72 6.49 3.39 -2.05
CA ALA A 72 5.91 3.75 -3.34
C ALA A 72 6.15 5.21 -3.72
N GLN A 73 6.06 6.13 -2.76
CA GLN A 73 6.37 7.54 -3.01
C GLN A 73 7.84 7.74 -3.35
N ARG A 74 8.76 7.09 -2.62
CA ARG A 74 10.20 7.12 -2.91
C ARG A 74 10.51 6.60 -4.31
N TRP A 75 9.88 5.49 -4.70
CA TRP A 75 10.00 4.96 -6.06
C TRP A 75 9.55 5.98 -7.12
N PHE A 76 8.39 6.61 -6.93
CA PHE A 76 7.90 7.59 -7.90
C PHE A 76 8.85 8.78 -8.04
N THR A 77 9.41 9.30 -6.94
CA THR A 77 10.39 10.39 -6.99
C THR A 77 11.66 10.00 -7.75
N SER A 78 12.06 8.72 -7.68
CA SER A 78 13.22 8.20 -8.43
C SER A 78 12.93 7.87 -9.90
N LEU A 79 11.67 7.86 -10.32
CA LEU A 79 11.27 7.48 -11.68
C LEU A 79 11.56 8.62 -12.67
N ASP A 80 12.23 8.30 -13.77
CA ASP A 80 12.48 9.25 -14.86
C ASP A 80 11.18 9.83 -15.42
N ALA A 81 11.16 11.15 -15.63
CA ALA A 81 9.98 11.83 -16.20
C ALA A 81 9.59 11.27 -17.59
N SER A 82 10.57 10.78 -18.36
CA SER A 82 10.36 10.19 -19.68
C SER A 82 9.59 8.87 -19.66
N ARG A 83 9.52 8.19 -18.50
CA ARG A 83 8.83 6.91 -18.26
C ARG A 83 7.40 7.08 -17.72
N ARG A 84 6.95 8.32 -17.52
CA ARG A 84 5.61 8.65 -16.98
C ARG A 84 4.92 9.73 -17.81
N ARG A 85 5.08 9.70 -19.13
CA ARG A 85 4.49 10.72 -20.03
C ARG A 85 2.99 10.55 -20.18
N THR A 86 2.52 9.32 -20.19
CA THR A 86 1.11 8.97 -20.25
C THR A 86 0.69 8.20 -19.01
N TRP A 87 -0.62 8.10 -18.79
CA TRP A 87 -1.17 7.26 -17.74
C TRP A 87 -0.77 5.79 -17.92
N ASP A 88 -0.76 5.29 -19.17
CA ASP A 88 -0.39 3.91 -19.47
C ASP A 88 1.08 3.63 -19.15
N ASP A 89 2.01 4.51 -19.55
CA ASP A 89 3.44 4.37 -19.23
C ASP A 89 3.65 4.27 -17.71
N LEU A 90 3.02 5.19 -16.96
CA LEU A 90 3.12 5.22 -15.51
C LEU A 90 2.53 3.97 -14.86
N ALA A 91 1.34 3.53 -15.32
CA ALA A 91 0.68 2.35 -14.81
C ALA A 91 1.52 1.09 -15.06
N GLN A 92 2.14 0.96 -16.24
CA GLN A 92 3.04 -0.14 -16.57
C GLN A 92 4.27 -0.16 -15.65
N GLU A 93 4.95 0.98 -15.47
CA GLU A 93 6.12 1.05 -14.58
C GLU A 93 5.74 0.74 -13.13
N PHE A 94 4.58 1.22 -12.66
CA PHE A 94 4.08 0.92 -11.32
C PHE A 94 3.83 -0.57 -11.12
N LEU A 95 3.18 -1.22 -12.09
CA LEU A 95 2.94 -2.66 -12.04
C LEU A 95 4.23 -3.46 -12.10
N ARG A 96 5.19 -3.07 -12.95
CA ARG A 96 6.52 -3.71 -13.02
C ARG A 96 7.25 -3.62 -11.69
N GLN A 97 7.26 -2.44 -11.07
CA GLN A 97 7.95 -2.22 -9.79
C GLN A 97 7.36 -3.05 -8.65
N PHE A 98 6.02 -3.13 -8.57
CA PHE A 98 5.31 -3.73 -7.44
C PHE A 98 4.68 -5.08 -7.75
N ALA A 99 5.05 -5.73 -8.86
CA ALA A 99 4.47 -6.99 -9.33
C ALA A 99 4.48 -8.09 -8.25
N PHE A 100 5.58 -8.18 -7.47
CA PHE A 100 5.77 -9.16 -6.41
C PHE A 100 4.83 -8.97 -5.21
N ASN A 101 4.27 -7.78 -5.02
CA ASN A 101 3.38 -7.51 -3.88
C ASN A 101 2.05 -8.26 -3.97
N THR A 102 1.69 -8.74 -5.16
CA THR A 102 0.53 -9.64 -5.33
C THR A 102 0.76 -10.99 -4.64
N VAL A 103 2.01 -11.46 -4.59
CA VAL A 103 2.41 -12.72 -3.95
C VAL A 103 2.67 -12.51 -2.46
N ILE A 104 3.31 -11.39 -2.09
CA ILE A 104 3.59 -11.05 -0.69
C ILE A 104 2.31 -10.77 0.11
N ASP A 105 1.24 -10.21 -0.49
CA ASP A 105 -0.06 -10.06 0.21
C ASP A 105 -0.66 -11.43 0.58
N VAL A 106 -0.54 -12.42 -0.30
CA VAL A 106 -0.97 -13.80 -0.02
C VAL A 106 -0.10 -14.40 1.08
N SER A 107 1.23 -14.34 0.96
CA SER A 107 2.13 -14.90 1.98
C SER A 107 2.01 -14.20 3.33
N ARG A 108 1.70 -12.90 3.36
CA ARG A 108 1.44 -12.16 4.60
C ARG A 108 0.09 -12.53 5.20
N ARG A 109 -0.98 -12.67 4.41
CA ARG A 109 -2.28 -13.15 4.90
C ARG A 109 -2.19 -14.59 5.40
N GLU A 110 -1.44 -15.44 4.71
CA GLU A 110 -1.11 -16.79 5.18
C GLU A 110 -0.33 -16.71 6.48
N LEU A 111 0.71 -15.87 6.57
CA LEU A 111 1.47 -15.69 7.81
C LEU A 111 0.63 -15.11 8.96
N GLU A 112 -0.31 -14.20 8.69
CA GLU A 112 -1.25 -13.66 9.67
C GLU A 112 -2.32 -14.69 10.08
N ALA A 113 -2.74 -15.56 9.17
CA ALA A 113 -3.61 -16.69 9.46
C ALA A 113 -2.88 -17.81 10.23
N LEU A 114 -1.57 -17.96 10.00
CA LEU A 114 -0.66 -18.86 10.71
C LEU A 114 -0.12 -18.26 12.01
N ARG A 115 -0.28 -16.95 12.27
CA ARG A 115 0.03 -16.34 13.56
C ARG A 115 -1.01 -16.79 14.58
N GLN A 116 -0.72 -17.98 15.10
CA GLN A 116 -1.14 -18.59 16.36
C GLN A 116 -2.54 -18.20 16.84
N ARG A 117 -3.48 -19.10 16.58
CA ARG A 117 -4.72 -19.16 17.35
C ARG A 117 -4.38 -19.39 18.83
N PRO A 118 -5.03 -18.71 19.80
CA PRO A 118 -4.81 -18.94 21.22
C PRO A 118 -5.08 -20.40 21.66
N GLU A 119 -5.70 -21.20 20.79
CA GLU A 119 -5.99 -22.61 20.99
C GLU A 119 -4.91 -23.58 20.47
N GLU A 120 -3.86 -23.11 19.79
CA GLU A 120 -2.70 -23.97 19.47
C GLU A 120 -1.77 -24.03 20.68
N SER A 121 -2.02 -25.03 21.54
CA SER A 121 -1.15 -25.35 22.65
C SER A 121 0.23 -25.73 22.11
N VAL A 122 1.26 -25.03 22.60
CA VAL A 122 2.63 -25.51 22.52
C VAL A 122 2.66 -26.78 23.36
N HIS A 123 2.46 -27.94 22.73
CA HIS A 123 2.64 -29.22 23.37
C HIS A 123 4.14 -29.39 23.61
N PHE A 124 4.60 -28.76 24.69
CA PHE A 124 5.87 -29.04 25.32
C PHE A 124 5.95 -30.55 25.49
N ILE A 125 6.87 -31.15 24.75
CA ILE A 125 7.35 -32.52 24.94
C ILE A 125 8.08 -32.59 26.29
N TYR A 126 7.31 -32.59 27.38
CA TYR A 126 7.69 -33.19 28.63
C TYR A 126 6.84 -34.46 28.77
N LEU A 127 7.39 -35.59 28.33
CA LEU A 127 6.96 -36.86 28.88
C LEU A 127 7.48 -36.92 30.32
N PRO A 128 6.63 -37.16 31.33
CA PRO A 128 7.10 -37.49 32.66
C PRO A 128 7.72 -38.89 32.61
N LEU A 129 8.98 -39.00 33.01
CA LEU A 129 9.55 -40.28 33.43
C LEU A 129 8.94 -40.63 34.79
N GLU A 130 7.72 -41.15 34.80
CA GLU A 130 7.25 -42.05 35.85
C GLU A 130 7.98 -43.38 35.56
N GLY A 131 8.88 -43.87 36.41
CA GLY A 131 8.55 -44.30 37.76
C GLY A 131 8.22 -45.80 37.75
N GLU A 132 9.09 -46.64 37.17
CA GLU A 132 9.04 -48.10 37.34
C GLU A 132 10.06 -48.47 38.42
N ASP A 133 9.55 -48.68 39.64
CA ASP A 133 10.27 -49.37 40.71
C ASP A 133 9.93 -50.86 40.57
N PHE A 134 10.92 -51.68 40.23
CA PHE A 134 10.87 -53.13 40.39
C PHE A 134 12.16 -53.61 41.05
N THR A 135 11.96 -54.14 42.26
CA THR A 135 12.87 -54.78 43.19
C THR A 135 13.57 -56.05 42.65
N ASP A 136 14.74 -56.32 43.26
CA ASP A 136 15.38 -57.63 43.57
C ASP A 136 16.25 -58.34 42.50
N TYR A 137 17.59 -58.19 42.63
CA TYR A 137 18.58 -59.24 43.00
C TYR A 137 20.01 -58.68 43.07
#